data_AF-A0AAW1Q350-F1
#
_entry.id   AF-A0AAW1Q350-F1
#
_cell.length_a   1.000
_cell.length_b   1.000
_cell.length_c   1.000
_cell.angle_alpha   90.00
_cell.angle_beta   90.00
_cell.angle_gamma   90.00
#
_symmetry.space_group_name_H-M   'P 1'
#
loop_
_entity.id
_entity.type
_entity.pdbx_description
1 polymer ?
#
loop_
_entity_poly.entity_id
_entity_poly.type
_entity_poly.pdbx_seq_one_letter_code
_entity_poly.pdbx_strand_id
1 'polypeptide(L)'
;MGGSSRRLLVRQNATRHNATALETTTYVTPSGLEVQARVRHRAADRAQQAQQAQHPAQHRDTDLPYPDQHFAVFVVFAWNYDVFLIALRCYVTSGWGQRIIIIDNSKTQQLANDRVVAKLAGEVIGVGSQLTFSQVQNYIMSIARERSYDYYFWGHSDTIGLASAPDKLFADEVMRSMEVLQATEPRWGIAFFSSDWLEADWFSAMRTDMVRELQYDTFVQVYFSDCDFYPRVRAAGWKTLVAPEFPGHVYDMNTALSLPLHDWNATRDALEKAKSEINNNNRNDWKEKTFTYGERVGMEIFQKASNSYFYEKWGTMNCGEIDGMHPFGLTPHGPLKIQPWEARKKREEEERAKREKEEADKRAAEEEAKAEEAKKAAEEAQRKAEEEAREAAGPVAAEDQQDELQGARQEFAEIRKAATQDGEGEGAGKVIVLP
;
A
#
# COMPACT_ATOMS: atom_id res chain seq x y z
N MET A 1 -41.98 38.24 -22.85
CA MET A 1 -42.15 39.65 -23.27
C MET A 1 -42.66 40.45 -22.09
N GLY A 2 -42.08 41.62 -21.82
CA GLY A 2 -42.68 42.66 -20.99
C GLY A 2 -42.36 42.62 -19.49
N GLY A 3 -41.20 43.16 -19.13
CA GLY A 3 -40.94 43.62 -17.75
C GLY A 3 -41.64 44.95 -17.46
N SER A 4 -41.83 45.26 -16.18
CA SER A 4 -42.12 46.62 -15.74
C SER A 4 -41.47 46.90 -14.39
N SER A 5 -40.45 47.76 -14.43
CA SER A 5 -39.70 48.29 -13.31
C SER A 5 -40.51 49.30 -12.51
N ARG A 6 -40.51 49.19 -11.17
CA ARG A 6 -40.87 50.29 -10.27
C ARG A 6 -39.61 51.00 -9.79
N ARG A 7 -39.41 52.25 -10.23
CA ARG A 7 -38.48 53.21 -9.63
C ARG A 7 -39.21 53.95 -8.51
N LEU A 8 -38.63 53.98 -7.31
CA LEU A 8 -39.04 54.86 -6.22
C LEU A 8 -38.10 56.07 -6.20
N LEU A 9 -38.68 57.26 -6.34
CA LEU A 9 -38.05 58.56 -6.12
C LEU A 9 -38.17 58.90 -4.63
N VAL A 10 -37.04 59.23 -3.97
CA VAL A 10 -37.06 59.94 -2.68
C VAL A 10 -36.10 61.13 -2.75
N ARG A 11 -36.63 62.26 -2.29
CA ARG A 11 -36.09 63.62 -2.33
C ARG A 11 -34.79 63.80 -1.56
N GLN A 12 -33.98 64.71 -2.08
CA GLN A 12 -32.84 65.36 -1.45
C GLN A 12 -33.23 66.15 -0.21
N ASN A 13 -32.37 66.13 0.81
CA ASN A 13 -32.10 67.28 1.68
C ASN A 13 -30.60 67.32 1.96
N ALA A 14 -30.00 68.49 1.71
CA ALA A 14 -28.58 68.75 1.85
C ALA A 14 -28.27 69.28 3.26
N THR A 15 -27.16 68.83 3.85
CA THR A 15 -26.29 69.66 4.70
C THR A 15 -24.90 69.01 4.81
N ARG A 16 -23.88 69.88 4.80
CA ARG A 16 -22.44 69.59 4.65
C ARG A 16 -21.83 68.97 5.92
N HIS A 17 -20.85 68.07 5.76
CA HIS A 17 -19.46 68.26 6.22
C HIS A 17 -18.55 67.06 5.83
N ASN A 18 -17.28 67.38 5.62
CA ASN A 18 -16.19 66.56 5.07
C ASN A 18 -15.88 65.27 5.85
N ALA A 19 -15.64 64.17 5.12
CA ALA A 19 -14.58 63.20 5.42
C ALA A 19 -14.36 62.28 4.21
N THR A 20 -13.13 62.27 3.68
CA THR A 20 -12.62 61.33 2.69
C THR A 20 -12.53 59.93 3.30
N ALA A 21 -13.39 59.01 2.86
CA ALA A 21 -13.27 57.58 3.15
C ALA A 21 -12.99 56.83 1.85
N LEU A 22 -11.85 56.13 1.80
CA LEU A 22 -11.52 55.16 0.78
C LEU A 22 -12.48 53.96 0.91
N GLU A 23 -13.41 53.81 -0.02
CA GLU A 23 -14.18 52.58 -0.19
C GLU A 23 -13.26 51.50 -0.76
N THR A 24 -12.88 50.53 0.08
CA THR A 24 -12.23 49.29 -0.36
C THR A 24 -13.33 48.32 -0.78
N THR A 25 -13.70 48.34 -2.05
CA THR A 25 -14.58 47.33 -2.66
C THR A 25 -13.86 45.99 -2.64
N THR A 26 -14.15 45.16 -1.65
CA THR A 26 -13.61 43.80 -1.55
C THR A 26 -14.43 42.91 -2.47
N TYR A 27 -13.87 42.57 -3.64
CA TYR A 27 -14.45 41.55 -4.53
C TYR A 27 -14.32 40.18 -3.86
N VAL A 28 -15.39 39.70 -3.25
CA VAL A 28 -15.50 38.29 -2.85
C VAL A 28 -15.71 37.48 -4.12
N THR A 29 -14.68 36.80 -4.59
CA THR A 29 -14.79 35.86 -5.70
C THR A 29 -15.70 34.69 -5.30
N PRO A 30 -16.46 34.08 -6.24
CA PRO A 30 -17.32 32.92 -5.95
C PRO A 30 -16.61 31.74 -5.25
N SER A 31 -15.28 31.65 -5.36
CA SER A 31 -14.44 30.66 -4.66
C SER A 31 -14.41 30.83 -3.13
N GLY A 32 -14.66 32.03 -2.60
CA GLY A 32 -14.65 32.28 -1.15
C GLY A 32 -15.85 31.69 -0.41
N LEU A 33 -17.01 31.65 -1.06
CA LEU A 33 -18.24 31.10 -0.47
C LEU A 33 -18.21 29.57 -0.39
N GLU A 34 -17.63 28.89 -1.39
CA GLU A 34 -17.45 27.44 -1.34
C GLU A 34 -16.46 27.00 -0.25
N VAL A 35 -15.36 27.75 -0.06
CA VAL A 35 -14.39 27.45 0.99
C VAL A 35 -15.02 27.65 2.37
N GLN A 36 -15.78 28.73 2.57
CA GLN A 36 -16.49 28.96 3.84
C GLN A 36 -17.58 27.92 4.10
N ALA A 37 -18.28 27.44 3.08
CA ALA A 37 -19.26 26.36 3.21
C ALA A 37 -18.60 25.04 3.64
N ARG A 38 -17.46 24.67 3.02
CA ARG A 38 -16.70 23.45 3.40
C ARG A 38 -16.14 23.53 4.83
N VAL A 39 -15.66 24.69 5.25
CA VAL A 39 -15.15 24.89 6.63
C VAL A 39 -16.29 24.78 7.64
N ARG A 40 -17.46 25.36 7.36
CA ARG A 40 -18.64 25.25 8.24
C ARG A 40 -19.16 23.81 8.33
N HIS A 41 -19.17 23.07 7.22
CA HIS A 41 -19.58 21.66 7.24
C HIS A 41 -18.65 20.82 8.11
N ARG A 42 -17.33 20.95 7.92
CA ARG A 42 -16.33 20.24 8.76
C ARG A 42 -16.40 20.61 10.24
N ALA A 43 -16.74 21.86 10.56
CA ALA A 43 -16.91 22.29 11.94
C ALA A 43 -18.19 21.68 12.57
N ALA A 44 -19.28 21.60 11.80
CA ALA A 44 -20.52 20.94 12.24
C ALA A 44 -20.30 19.42 12.44
N ASP A 45 -19.61 18.77 11.51
CA ASP A 45 -19.29 17.33 11.60
C ASP A 45 -18.43 17.04 12.84
N ARG A 46 -17.42 17.87 13.11
CA ARG A 46 -16.60 17.76 14.33
C ARG A 46 -17.37 18.04 15.61
N ALA A 47 -18.30 18.99 15.60
CA ALA A 47 -19.14 19.29 16.75
C ALA A 47 -20.12 18.15 17.05
N GLN A 48 -20.68 17.53 16.00
CA GLN A 48 -21.54 16.35 16.12
C GLN A 48 -20.76 15.13 16.62
N GLN A 49 -19.55 14.88 16.09
CA GLN A 49 -18.66 13.82 16.58
C GLN A 49 -18.25 14.07 18.05
N ALA A 50 -17.92 15.31 18.43
CA ALA A 50 -17.59 15.66 19.80
C ALA A 50 -18.79 15.53 20.76
N GLN A 51 -20.01 15.86 20.32
CA GLN A 51 -21.23 15.64 21.10
C GLN A 51 -21.54 14.14 21.27
N GLN A 52 -21.32 13.32 20.23
CA GLN A 52 -21.48 11.88 20.32
C GLN A 52 -20.44 11.23 21.24
N ALA A 53 -19.21 11.76 21.29
CA ALA A 53 -18.13 11.29 22.17
C ALA A 53 -18.32 11.68 23.65
N GLN A 54 -19.17 12.66 23.96
CA GLN A 54 -19.35 13.19 25.33
C GLN A 54 -20.45 12.49 26.15
N HIS A 55 -21.18 11.52 25.59
CA HIS A 55 -22.09 10.68 26.37
C HIS A 55 -21.31 9.49 26.97
N PRO A 56 -21.27 9.31 28.31
CA PRO A 56 -20.58 8.18 28.91
C PRO A 56 -21.23 6.88 28.43
N ALA A 57 -20.46 6.07 27.70
CA ALA A 57 -20.88 4.80 27.10
C ALA A 57 -21.52 3.82 28.11
N GLN A 58 -21.21 3.98 29.40
CA GLN A 58 -21.68 3.10 30.48
C GLN A 58 -23.21 3.01 30.65
N HIS A 59 -23.99 4.00 30.20
CA HIS A 59 -25.46 3.93 30.31
C HIS A 59 -26.16 3.29 29.11
N ARG A 60 -25.46 2.99 28.01
CA ARG A 60 -26.08 2.38 26.82
C ARG A 60 -26.18 0.86 26.91
N ASP A 61 -25.29 0.22 27.66
CA ASP A 61 -25.08 -1.23 27.54
C ASP A 61 -26.11 -2.09 28.31
N THR A 62 -26.87 -1.53 29.25
CA THR A 62 -27.85 -2.31 30.05
C THR A 62 -29.00 -2.88 29.25
N ASP A 63 -29.34 -2.23 28.12
CA ASP A 63 -30.40 -2.67 27.21
C ASP A 63 -29.82 -3.41 25.98
N LEU A 64 -28.50 -3.59 25.92
CA LEU A 64 -27.83 -4.30 24.84
C LEU A 64 -27.70 -5.80 25.15
N PRO A 65 -27.60 -6.66 24.13
CA PRO A 65 -27.24 -8.05 24.33
C PRO A 65 -25.95 -8.17 25.16
N TYR A 66 -25.88 -9.08 26.12
CA TYR A 66 -24.70 -9.30 26.98
C TYR A 66 -24.27 -8.03 27.76
N PRO A 67 -25.12 -7.49 28.65
CA PRO A 67 -24.86 -6.23 29.35
C PRO A 67 -23.64 -6.26 30.27
N ASP A 68 -23.22 -7.46 30.71
CA ASP A 68 -22.04 -7.66 31.55
C ASP A 68 -20.72 -7.64 30.78
N GLN A 69 -20.76 -7.55 29.44
CA GLN A 69 -19.58 -7.53 28.59
C GLN A 69 -19.46 -6.21 27.82
N HIS A 70 -18.26 -5.63 27.82
CA HIS A 70 -18.01 -4.32 27.21
C HIS A 70 -17.24 -4.47 25.89
N PHE A 71 -17.99 -4.57 24.79
CA PHE A 71 -17.45 -4.77 23.44
C PHE A 71 -18.35 -4.13 22.37
N ALA A 72 -17.81 -4.06 21.14
CA ALA A 72 -18.55 -3.69 19.93
C ALA A 72 -18.27 -4.66 18.77
N VAL A 73 -19.16 -4.65 17.77
CA VAL A 73 -18.96 -5.32 16.48
C VAL A 73 -18.72 -4.27 15.42
N PHE A 74 -17.50 -4.19 14.90
CA PHE A 74 -17.15 -3.27 13.84
C PHE A 74 -17.34 -3.90 12.47
N VAL A 75 -18.07 -3.20 11.60
CA VAL A 75 -18.23 -3.56 10.18
C VAL A 75 -17.78 -2.40 9.33
N VAL A 76 -16.82 -2.63 8.44
CA VAL A 76 -16.30 -1.58 7.52
C VAL A 76 -17.07 -1.64 6.22
N PHE A 77 -17.70 -0.52 5.83
CA PHE A 77 -18.32 -0.37 4.52
C PHE A 77 -17.44 0.49 3.62
N ALA A 78 -17.26 0.08 2.36
CA ALA A 78 -16.58 0.91 1.36
C ALA A 78 -17.25 0.86 -0.02
N TRP A 79 -17.79 -0.30 -0.42
CA TRP A 79 -18.43 -0.50 -1.73
C TRP A 79 -19.61 -1.48 -1.65
N ASN A 80 -20.45 -1.46 -2.69
CA ASN A 80 -21.62 -2.32 -2.90
C ASN A 80 -22.63 -2.29 -1.73
N TYR A 81 -23.54 -1.31 -1.79
CA TYR A 81 -24.58 -1.12 -0.78
C TYR A 81 -25.49 -2.34 -0.60
N ASP A 82 -25.82 -3.06 -1.68
CA ASP A 82 -26.79 -4.15 -1.63
C ASP A 82 -26.23 -5.37 -0.88
N VAL A 83 -24.99 -5.77 -1.18
CA VAL A 83 -24.28 -6.84 -0.46
C VAL A 83 -24.15 -6.46 1.02
N PHE A 84 -23.73 -5.23 1.30
CA PHE A 84 -23.60 -4.72 2.65
C PHE A 84 -24.92 -4.74 3.43
N LEU A 85 -26.03 -4.31 2.82
CA LEU A 85 -27.31 -4.25 3.51
C LEU A 85 -27.81 -5.65 3.90
N ILE A 86 -27.53 -6.66 3.07
CA ILE A 86 -27.83 -8.06 3.40
C ILE A 86 -26.95 -8.54 4.55
N ALA A 87 -25.64 -8.28 4.50
CA ALA A 87 -24.73 -8.63 5.59
C ALA A 87 -25.17 -7.96 6.91
N LEU A 88 -25.47 -6.66 6.89
CA LEU A 88 -25.94 -5.92 8.06
C LEU A 88 -27.22 -6.51 8.65
N ARG A 89 -28.20 -6.87 7.80
CA ARG A 89 -29.41 -7.55 8.26
C ARG A 89 -29.08 -8.89 8.93
N CYS A 90 -28.13 -9.64 8.37
CA CYS A 90 -27.68 -10.90 8.95
C CYS A 90 -26.96 -10.70 10.30
N TYR A 91 -26.11 -9.68 10.44
CA TYR A 91 -25.53 -9.32 11.74
C TYR A 91 -26.61 -8.99 12.77
N VAL A 92 -27.63 -8.21 12.38
CA VAL A 92 -28.75 -7.87 13.26
C VAL A 92 -29.54 -9.12 13.67
N THR A 93 -29.92 -9.98 12.72
CA THR A 93 -30.66 -11.22 13.01
C THR A 93 -29.82 -12.27 13.73
N SER A 94 -28.50 -12.17 13.65
CA SER A 94 -27.55 -13.02 14.39
C SER A 94 -27.49 -12.73 15.89
N GLY A 95 -28.12 -11.64 16.36
CA GLY A 95 -28.19 -11.29 17.78
C GLY A 95 -27.28 -10.14 18.21
N TRP A 96 -26.54 -9.51 17.30
CA TRP A 96 -25.62 -8.41 17.66
C TRP A 96 -26.35 -7.09 17.98
N GLY A 97 -27.56 -6.89 17.44
CA GLY A 97 -28.40 -5.73 17.72
C GLY A 97 -27.68 -4.39 17.58
N GLN A 98 -27.84 -3.52 18.57
CA GLN A 98 -27.26 -2.17 18.57
C GLN A 98 -25.77 -2.12 18.97
N ARG A 99 -25.09 -3.27 19.16
CA ARG A 99 -23.62 -3.31 19.36
C ARG A 99 -22.83 -3.11 18.06
N ILE A 100 -23.52 -3.10 16.92
CA ILE A 100 -22.90 -2.91 15.61
C ILE A 100 -22.51 -1.45 15.43
N ILE A 101 -21.23 -1.21 15.17
CA ILE A 101 -20.67 0.08 14.77
C ILE A 101 -20.17 -0.05 13.34
N ILE A 102 -20.72 0.76 12.45
CA ILE A 102 -20.31 0.78 11.05
C ILE A 102 -19.26 1.87 10.85
N ILE A 103 -18.14 1.52 10.24
CA ILE A 103 -17.18 2.49 9.74
C ILE A 103 -17.48 2.72 8.26
N ASP A 104 -18.05 3.87 7.93
CA ASP A 104 -18.35 4.27 6.56
C ASP A 104 -17.10 4.83 5.89
N ASN A 105 -16.34 3.92 5.29
CA ASN A 105 -15.14 4.13 4.50
C ASN A 105 -15.45 4.28 2.99
N SER A 106 -16.70 4.58 2.64
CA SER A 106 -17.06 4.90 1.26
C SER A 106 -16.59 6.31 0.90
N LYS A 107 -16.30 6.52 -0.39
CA LYS A 107 -15.86 7.81 -0.91
C LYS A 107 -16.81 8.98 -0.59
N THR A 108 -18.10 8.70 -0.49
CA THR A 108 -19.17 9.70 -0.32
C THR A 108 -19.78 9.70 1.08
N GLN A 109 -19.30 8.85 1.99
CA GLN A 109 -19.91 8.63 3.31
C GLN A 109 -21.43 8.43 3.21
N GLN A 110 -21.85 7.58 2.27
CA GLN A 110 -23.26 7.45 1.93
C GLN A 110 -24.11 6.83 3.06
N LEU A 111 -23.52 6.04 3.96
CA LEU A 111 -24.23 5.40 5.06
C LEU A 111 -24.44 6.34 6.24
N ALA A 112 -23.56 7.32 6.45
CA ALA A 112 -23.66 8.25 7.57
C ALA A 112 -25.02 8.99 7.63
N ASN A 113 -25.70 9.13 6.49
CA ASN A 113 -27.02 9.76 6.39
C ASN A 113 -28.15 8.77 6.00
N ASP A 114 -27.87 7.48 5.99
CA ASP A 114 -28.83 6.45 5.59
C ASP A 114 -29.77 6.08 6.74
N ARG A 115 -31.06 6.36 6.56
CA ARG A 115 -32.09 6.11 7.59
C ARG A 115 -32.40 4.64 7.82
N VAL A 116 -32.17 3.77 6.85
CA VAL A 116 -32.34 2.33 7.02
C VAL A 116 -31.20 1.79 7.87
N VAL A 117 -29.96 2.15 7.51
CA VAL A 117 -28.76 1.73 8.23
C VAL A 117 -28.76 2.26 9.67
N ALA A 118 -29.11 3.53 9.88
CA ALA A 118 -29.18 4.15 11.20
C ALA A 118 -30.24 3.52 12.13
N LYS A 119 -31.21 2.75 11.60
CA LYS A 119 -32.16 1.98 12.41
C LYS A 119 -31.65 0.59 12.77
N LEU A 120 -30.73 0.04 12.00
CA LEU A 120 -30.23 -1.33 12.13
C LEU A 120 -28.98 -1.40 13.00
N ALA A 121 -28.04 -0.46 12.82
CA ALA A 121 -26.81 -0.37 13.59
C ALA A 121 -26.95 0.61 14.77
N GLY A 122 -26.13 0.42 15.81
CA GLY A 122 -26.05 1.35 16.93
C GLY A 122 -25.38 2.67 16.57
N GLU A 123 -24.44 2.64 15.63
CA GLU A 123 -23.71 3.82 15.20
C GLU A 123 -23.15 3.66 13.77
N VAL A 124 -23.08 4.77 13.05
CA VAL A 124 -22.37 4.89 11.78
C VAL A 124 -21.36 6.02 11.89
N ILE A 125 -20.08 5.71 11.71
CA ILE A 125 -18.96 6.66 11.80
C ILE A 125 -18.40 6.86 10.39
N GLY A 126 -18.61 8.05 9.83
CA GLY A 126 -18.02 8.43 8.54
C GLY A 126 -16.56 8.84 8.69
N VAL A 127 -15.69 8.31 7.83
CA VAL A 127 -14.28 8.76 7.75
C VAL A 127 -14.12 9.86 6.70
N GLY A 128 -13.44 10.95 7.06
CA GLY A 128 -13.30 12.16 6.23
C GLY A 128 -12.63 11.95 4.85
N SER A 129 -11.98 10.81 4.67
CA SER A 129 -11.37 10.33 3.44
C SER A 129 -11.40 8.81 3.42
N GLN A 130 -11.41 8.20 2.24
CA GLN A 130 -11.27 6.76 2.11
C GLN A 130 -9.88 6.31 2.60
N LEU A 131 -9.88 5.49 3.64
CA LEU A 131 -8.72 4.88 4.27
C LEU A 131 -8.37 3.55 3.59
N THR A 132 -7.08 3.19 3.60
CA THR A 132 -6.63 1.84 3.23
C THR A 132 -7.04 0.82 4.31
N PHE A 133 -6.90 -0.47 4.03
CA PHE A 133 -7.28 -1.53 4.98
C PHE A 133 -6.52 -1.39 6.31
N SER A 134 -5.19 -1.31 6.27
CA SER A 134 -4.39 -1.13 7.49
C SER A 134 -4.70 0.16 8.24
N GLN A 135 -5.04 1.23 7.51
CA GLN A 135 -5.44 2.50 8.13
C GLN A 135 -6.81 2.40 8.83
N VAL A 136 -7.80 1.75 8.22
CA VAL A 136 -9.12 1.59 8.84
C VAL A 136 -9.07 0.62 10.02
N GLN A 137 -8.24 -0.43 9.97
CA GLN A 137 -8.01 -1.31 11.12
C GLN A 137 -7.43 -0.53 12.30
N ASN A 138 -6.39 0.28 12.06
CA ASN A 138 -5.82 1.15 13.10
C ASN A 138 -6.84 2.19 13.62
N TYR A 139 -7.74 2.67 12.76
CA TYR A 139 -8.81 3.56 13.17
C TYR A 139 -9.81 2.86 14.12
N ILE A 140 -10.24 1.64 13.80
CA ILE A 140 -11.07 0.81 14.69
C ILE A 140 -10.38 0.57 16.03
N MET A 141 -9.10 0.19 16.01
CA MET A 141 -8.30 0.00 17.24
C MET A 141 -8.28 1.26 18.11
N SER A 142 -8.18 2.44 17.49
CA SER A 142 -8.21 3.71 18.22
C SER A 142 -9.55 3.96 18.91
N ILE A 143 -10.66 3.65 18.24
CA ILE A 143 -12.01 3.75 18.80
C ILE A 143 -12.18 2.77 19.96
N ALA A 144 -11.77 1.52 19.77
CA ALA A 144 -11.89 0.50 20.82
C ALA A 144 -11.12 0.88 22.09
N ARG A 145 -9.93 1.47 21.92
CA ARG A 145 -9.14 2.00 23.03
C ARG A 145 -9.78 3.22 23.69
N GLU A 146 -10.24 4.18 22.91
CA GLU A 146 -10.88 5.40 23.43
C GLU A 146 -12.15 5.07 24.23
N ARG A 147 -12.92 4.10 23.73
CA ARG A 147 -14.14 3.61 24.38
C ARG A 147 -13.89 2.56 25.43
N SER A 148 -12.63 2.16 25.66
CA SER A 148 -12.26 1.17 26.67
C SER A 148 -13.01 -0.16 26.55
N TYR A 149 -13.27 -0.63 25.32
CA TYR A 149 -13.77 -1.99 25.12
C TYR A 149 -12.72 -3.00 25.59
N ASP A 150 -13.15 -4.10 26.21
CA ASP A 150 -12.22 -5.18 26.62
C ASP A 150 -11.63 -5.88 25.39
N TYR A 151 -12.50 -6.05 24.40
CA TYR A 151 -12.19 -6.55 23.07
C TYR A 151 -13.25 -6.03 22.09
N TYR A 152 -13.02 -6.23 20.81
CA TYR A 152 -14.02 -5.95 19.78
C TYR A 152 -14.04 -7.04 18.74
N PHE A 153 -15.18 -7.21 18.10
CA PHE A 153 -15.28 -8.03 16.90
C PHE A 153 -15.04 -7.16 15.68
N TRP A 154 -14.33 -7.72 14.71
CA TRP A 154 -14.25 -7.18 13.37
C TRP A 154 -14.90 -8.19 12.42
N GLY A 155 -15.86 -7.70 11.64
CA GLY A 155 -16.56 -8.47 10.64
C GLY A 155 -16.54 -7.73 9.31
N HIS A 156 -16.49 -8.48 8.21
CA HIS A 156 -16.55 -7.87 6.89
C HIS A 156 -17.98 -7.42 6.51
N SER A 157 -18.06 -6.49 5.55
CA SER A 157 -19.33 -6.05 4.94
C SER A 157 -19.97 -7.06 4.00
N ASP A 158 -19.27 -8.14 3.66
CA ASP A 158 -19.67 -9.18 2.72
C ASP A 158 -19.81 -10.55 3.40
N THR A 159 -19.89 -10.59 4.74
CA THR A 159 -19.97 -11.86 5.49
C THR A 159 -21.29 -12.04 6.23
N ILE A 160 -21.66 -13.30 6.42
CA ILE A 160 -22.86 -13.73 7.13
C ILE A 160 -22.49 -14.75 8.18
N GLY A 161 -22.84 -14.46 9.44
CA GLY A 161 -22.87 -15.45 10.51
C GLY A 161 -24.19 -16.21 10.50
N LEU A 162 -24.13 -17.53 10.59
CA LEU A 162 -25.29 -18.41 10.75
C LEU A 162 -25.05 -19.35 11.93
N ALA A 163 -26.01 -19.41 12.86
CA ALA A 163 -25.94 -20.31 14.00
C ALA A 163 -25.94 -21.79 13.57
N SER A 164 -25.40 -22.66 14.41
CA SER A 164 -25.36 -24.12 14.16
C SER A 164 -26.75 -24.78 14.04
N ALA A 165 -27.81 -24.12 14.55
CA ALA A 165 -29.16 -24.66 14.62
C ALA A 165 -30.22 -23.53 14.55
N PRO A 166 -31.46 -23.84 14.12
CA PRO A 166 -32.54 -22.86 13.94
C PRO A 166 -33.03 -22.18 15.23
N ASP A 167 -32.83 -22.81 16.38
CA ASP A 167 -33.26 -22.34 17.70
C ASP A 167 -32.18 -21.54 18.45
N LYS A 168 -31.05 -21.25 17.79
CA LYS A 168 -29.91 -20.54 18.38
C LYS A 168 -29.60 -19.25 17.63
N LEU A 169 -28.94 -18.32 18.34
CA LEU A 169 -28.35 -17.13 17.74
C LEU A 169 -26.85 -17.33 17.53
N PHE A 170 -26.34 -16.84 16.41
CA PHE A 170 -24.91 -16.90 16.10
C PHE A 170 -24.09 -16.14 17.15
N ALA A 171 -24.58 -14.97 17.61
CA ALA A 171 -23.93 -14.20 18.66
C ALA A 171 -23.81 -15.04 19.96
N ASP A 172 -24.83 -15.78 20.38
CA ASP A 172 -24.75 -16.61 21.60
C ASP A 172 -23.64 -17.66 21.50
N GLU A 173 -23.48 -18.26 20.33
CA GLU A 173 -22.44 -19.27 20.10
C GLU A 173 -21.03 -18.66 20.08
N VAL A 174 -20.88 -17.46 19.51
CA VAL A 174 -19.64 -16.68 19.57
C VAL A 174 -19.30 -16.33 21.02
N MET A 175 -20.27 -15.79 21.77
CA MET A 175 -20.06 -15.34 23.14
C MET A 175 -19.72 -16.49 24.09
N ARG A 176 -20.36 -17.66 23.94
CA ARG A 176 -19.99 -18.88 24.67
C ARG A 176 -18.54 -19.29 24.39
N SER A 177 -18.11 -19.20 23.13
CA SER A 177 -16.73 -19.51 22.75
C SER A 177 -15.74 -18.49 23.34
N MET A 178 -16.14 -17.22 23.44
CA MET A 178 -15.36 -16.17 24.10
C MET A 178 -15.19 -16.42 25.60
N GLU A 179 -16.24 -16.88 26.30
CA GLU A 179 -16.14 -17.22 27.73
C GLU A 179 -15.10 -18.32 27.98
N VAL A 180 -15.14 -19.39 27.17
CA VAL A 180 -14.16 -20.48 27.25
C VAL A 180 -12.75 -19.96 26.94
N LEU A 181 -12.60 -19.16 25.89
CA LEU A 181 -11.33 -18.57 25.51
C LEU A 181 -10.76 -17.68 26.63
N GLN A 182 -11.55 -16.77 27.17
CA GLN A 182 -11.11 -15.85 28.23
C GLN A 182 -10.73 -16.59 29.52
N ALA A 183 -11.43 -17.68 29.84
CA ALA A 183 -11.12 -18.50 31.01
C ALA A 183 -9.84 -19.34 30.83
N THR A 184 -9.58 -19.83 29.62
CA THR A 184 -8.48 -20.78 29.36
C THR A 184 -7.21 -20.12 28.84
N GLU A 185 -7.32 -18.95 28.20
CA GLU A 185 -6.24 -18.32 27.45
C GLU A 185 -6.04 -16.85 27.84
N PRO A 186 -5.51 -16.53 29.03
CA PRO A 186 -5.43 -15.17 29.55
C PRO A 186 -4.56 -14.21 28.73
N ARG A 187 -3.81 -14.69 27.73
CA ARG A 187 -2.97 -13.89 26.81
C ARG A 187 -3.34 -14.12 25.33
N TRP A 188 -4.63 -14.34 25.06
CA TRP A 188 -5.16 -14.30 23.69
C TRP A 188 -5.07 -12.87 23.12
N GLY A 189 -4.75 -12.75 21.84
CA GLY A 189 -4.72 -11.49 21.10
C GLY A 189 -5.79 -11.43 20.02
N ILE A 190 -5.89 -12.50 19.21
CA ILE A 190 -6.88 -12.62 18.13
C ILE A 190 -7.56 -13.98 18.24
N ALA A 191 -8.88 -14.00 18.11
CA ALA A 191 -9.68 -15.22 18.03
C ALA A 191 -10.52 -15.23 16.75
N PHE A 192 -10.37 -16.27 15.94
CA PHE A 192 -11.07 -16.44 14.67
C PHE A 192 -12.29 -17.34 14.83
N PHE A 193 -13.41 -16.98 14.22
CA PHE A 193 -14.67 -17.74 14.28
C PHE A 193 -14.98 -18.46 12.97
N SER A 194 -13.98 -19.12 12.38
CA SER A 194 -14.20 -20.11 11.33
C SER A 194 -13.27 -21.30 11.53
N SER A 195 -13.77 -22.48 11.18
CA SER A 195 -13.02 -23.73 11.22
C SER A 195 -12.07 -23.89 10.03
N ASP A 196 -12.35 -23.20 8.91
CA ASP A 196 -11.45 -23.13 7.78
C ASP A 196 -10.54 -21.90 7.94
N TRP A 197 -9.23 -22.13 7.94
CA TRP A 197 -8.24 -21.08 8.14
C TRP A 197 -8.22 -20.06 6.98
N LEU A 198 -8.65 -20.47 5.77
CA LEU A 198 -8.83 -19.53 4.64
C LEU A 198 -10.01 -18.59 4.86
N GLU A 199 -10.95 -18.98 5.73
CA GLU A 199 -12.20 -18.28 6.06
C GLU A 199 -12.15 -17.64 7.46
N ALA A 200 -11.11 -17.93 8.24
CA ALA A 200 -10.93 -17.50 9.63
C ALA A 200 -10.97 -15.98 9.79
N ASP A 201 -10.54 -15.24 8.78
CA ASP A 201 -10.42 -13.79 8.83
C ASP A 201 -11.75 -13.04 8.71
N TRP A 202 -12.82 -13.70 8.29
CA TRP A 202 -14.09 -13.05 7.96
C TRP A 202 -14.86 -12.50 9.16
N PHE A 203 -14.66 -13.11 10.33
CA PHE A 203 -15.18 -12.66 11.61
C PHE A 203 -14.22 -13.07 12.73
N SER A 204 -13.65 -12.07 13.41
CA SER A 204 -12.67 -12.31 14.48
C SER A 204 -12.87 -11.36 15.65
N ALA A 205 -12.43 -11.78 16.83
CA ALA A 205 -12.29 -10.92 18.00
C ALA A 205 -10.83 -10.48 18.15
N MET A 206 -10.62 -9.21 18.48
CA MET A 206 -9.31 -8.64 18.79
C MET A 206 -9.33 -8.07 20.21
N ARG A 207 -8.34 -8.47 21.01
CA ARG A 207 -8.21 -7.99 22.38
C ARG A 207 -7.66 -6.57 22.40
N THR A 208 -8.29 -5.69 23.18
CA THR A 208 -7.89 -4.27 23.21
C THR A 208 -6.50 -4.05 23.82
N ASP A 209 -6.07 -4.90 24.76
CA ASP A 209 -4.71 -4.82 25.34
C ASP A 209 -3.63 -5.03 24.28
N MET A 210 -3.82 -6.01 23.39
CA MET A 210 -2.88 -6.32 22.30
C MET A 210 -2.73 -5.12 21.35
N VAL A 211 -3.83 -4.47 20.97
CA VAL A 211 -3.80 -3.33 20.03
C VAL A 211 -3.23 -2.05 20.64
N ARG A 212 -2.93 -2.03 21.95
CA ARG A 212 -2.13 -0.95 22.58
C ARG A 212 -0.64 -1.09 22.28
N GLU A 213 -0.17 -2.32 22.08
CA GLU A 213 1.22 -2.64 21.81
C GLU A 213 1.52 -2.71 20.31
N LEU A 214 0.53 -3.10 19.52
CA LEU A 214 0.68 -3.38 18.09
C LEU A 214 -0.35 -2.64 17.26
N GLN A 215 0.10 -2.18 16.09
CA GLN A 215 -0.72 -1.56 15.07
C GLN A 215 -0.51 -2.28 13.74
N TYR A 216 -1.49 -2.19 12.84
CA TYR A 216 -1.29 -2.55 11.44
C TYR A 216 -0.24 -1.64 10.80
N ASP A 217 0.62 -2.22 9.96
CA ASP A 217 1.65 -1.47 9.24
C ASP A 217 1.01 -0.75 8.05
N THR A 218 0.98 0.58 8.08
CA THR A 218 0.30 1.38 7.04
C THR A 218 1.06 1.41 5.71
N PHE A 219 2.26 0.83 5.62
CA PHE A 219 2.95 0.57 4.35
C PHE A 219 2.51 -0.73 3.67
N VAL A 220 1.91 -1.67 4.42
CA VAL A 220 1.15 -2.79 3.87
C VAL A 220 -0.32 -2.36 3.85
N GLN A 221 -0.78 -1.77 2.75
CA GLN A 221 -2.02 -0.98 2.75
C GLN A 221 -3.29 -1.79 2.55
N VAL A 222 -3.23 -2.86 1.75
CA VAL A 222 -4.40 -3.64 1.34
C VAL A 222 -4.16 -5.14 1.58
N TYR A 223 -3.83 -5.90 0.55
CA TYR A 223 -3.44 -7.31 0.67
C TYR A 223 -2.15 -7.48 1.47
N PHE A 224 -2.02 -8.65 2.12
CA PHE A 224 -0.94 -9.03 3.05
C PHE A 224 -0.91 -8.28 4.39
N SER A 225 -1.82 -7.34 4.65
CA SER A 225 -1.85 -6.59 5.91
C SER A 225 -2.01 -7.51 7.12
N ASP A 226 -2.91 -8.49 7.04
CA ASP A 226 -3.12 -9.49 8.10
C ASP A 226 -1.94 -10.47 8.19
N CYS A 227 -1.36 -10.83 7.04
CA CYS A 227 -0.15 -11.64 6.99
C CYS A 227 1.07 -10.94 7.60
N ASP A 228 1.08 -9.60 7.65
CA ASP A 228 2.09 -8.81 8.36
C ASP A 228 1.75 -8.68 9.84
N PHE A 229 0.48 -8.43 10.15
CA PHE A 229 0.04 -8.14 11.51
C PHE A 229 0.07 -9.36 12.41
N TYR A 230 -0.44 -10.52 11.96
CA TYR A 230 -0.58 -11.72 12.78
C TYR A 230 0.76 -12.30 13.27
N PRO A 231 1.82 -12.39 12.44
CA PRO A 231 3.13 -12.81 12.94
C PRO A 231 3.72 -11.84 13.95
N ARG A 232 3.47 -10.52 13.82
CA ARG A 232 3.92 -9.53 14.81
C ARG A 232 3.17 -9.68 16.14
N VAL A 233 1.88 -10.00 16.09
CA VAL A 233 1.08 -10.34 17.27
C VAL A 233 1.71 -11.52 18.01
N ARG A 234 2.02 -12.61 17.30
CA ARG A 234 2.70 -13.78 17.89
C ARG A 234 4.10 -13.46 18.40
N ALA A 235 4.88 -12.68 17.65
CA ALA A 235 6.23 -12.27 18.06
C ALA A 235 6.23 -11.40 19.33
N ALA A 236 5.16 -10.66 19.60
CA ALA A 236 4.96 -9.93 20.85
C ALA A 236 4.44 -10.82 22.02
N GLY A 237 4.28 -12.13 21.79
CA GLY A 237 3.86 -13.10 22.79
C GLY A 237 2.34 -13.17 23.00
N TRP A 238 1.54 -12.62 22.09
CA TRP A 238 0.08 -12.78 22.08
C TRP A 238 -0.33 -14.01 21.25
N LYS A 239 -1.36 -14.72 21.67
CA LYS A 239 -1.86 -15.89 20.92
C LYS A 239 -2.86 -15.47 19.84
N THR A 240 -2.72 -16.05 18.65
CA THR A 240 -3.74 -16.01 17.58
C THR A 240 -4.38 -17.38 17.48
N LEU A 241 -5.67 -17.50 17.75
CA LEU A 241 -6.35 -18.77 18.01
C LEU A 241 -7.59 -18.90 17.14
N VAL A 242 -7.96 -20.15 16.80
CA VAL A 242 -9.34 -20.44 16.41
C VAL A 242 -10.17 -20.51 17.68
N ALA A 243 -11.33 -19.85 17.70
CA ALA A 243 -12.19 -19.80 18.87
C ALA A 243 -12.57 -21.22 19.31
N PRO A 244 -12.38 -21.56 20.60
CA PRO A 244 -12.66 -22.90 21.09
C PRO A 244 -14.15 -23.19 21.02
N GLU A 245 -14.50 -24.41 20.60
CA GLU A 245 -15.86 -24.92 20.61
C GLU A 245 -16.88 -24.14 19.78
N PHE A 246 -16.46 -23.28 18.85
CA PHE A 246 -17.38 -22.50 18.02
C PHE A 246 -18.09 -23.40 16.97
N PRO A 247 -19.42 -23.63 17.07
CA PRO A 247 -20.14 -24.54 16.18
C PRO A 247 -20.86 -23.83 15.02
N GLY A 248 -20.85 -22.49 15.02
CA GLY A 248 -21.53 -21.69 13.99
C GLY A 248 -20.76 -21.68 12.67
N HIS A 249 -21.37 -21.02 11.68
CA HIS A 249 -20.85 -20.93 10.33
C HIS A 249 -20.70 -19.48 9.92
N VAL A 250 -19.59 -19.16 9.25
CA VAL A 250 -19.37 -17.85 8.61
C VAL A 250 -19.28 -18.07 7.11
N TYR A 251 -20.11 -17.35 6.36
CA TYR A 251 -20.17 -17.40 4.92
C TYR A 251 -19.70 -16.07 4.33
N ASP A 252 -18.94 -16.15 3.24
CA ASP A 252 -18.60 -15.02 2.39
C ASP A 252 -19.60 -14.88 1.26
N MET A 253 -19.91 -13.65 0.88
CA MET A 253 -20.83 -13.33 -0.20
C MET A 253 -20.11 -12.58 -1.30
N ASN A 254 -20.24 -13.06 -2.53
CA ASN A 254 -19.85 -12.30 -3.72
C ASN A 254 -21.03 -11.65 -4.46
N THR A 255 -22.24 -11.68 -3.91
CA THR A 255 -23.41 -11.12 -4.57
C THR A 255 -24.51 -10.82 -3.55
N ALA A 256 -25.42 -9.93 -3.91
CA ALA A 256 -26.61 -9.67 -3.12
C ALA A 256 -27.57 -10.87 -3.22
N LEU A 257 -27.68 -11.64 -2.15
CA LEU A 257 -28.58 -12.78 -2.03
C LEU A 257 -29.93 -12.38 -1.44
N SER A 258 -31.02 -12.92 -2.02
CA SER A 258 -32.34 -12.87 -1.40
C SER A 258 -32.46 -14.01 -0.40
N LEU A 259 -32.14 -13.74 0.87
CA LEU A 259 -32.12 -14.76 1.92
C LEU A 259 -33.46 -14.84 2.67
N PRO A 260 -34.06 -16.03 2.80
CA PRO A 260 -35.27 -16.22 3.59
C PRO A 260 -34.91 -16.29 5.09
N LEU A 261 -34.48 -15.17 5.69
CA LEU A 261 -33.93 -15.11 7.06
C LEU A 261 -34.85 -15.65 8.18
N HIS A 262 -36.13 -15.92 7.89
CA HIS A 262 -37.09 -16.55 8.80
C HIS A 262 -37.07 -18.09 8.75
N ASP A 263 -36.43 -18.67 7.75
CA ASP A 263 -36.26 -20.11 7.56
C ASP A 263 -34.75 -20.41 7.54
N TRP A 264 -34.28 -20.99 8.63
CA TRP A 264 -32.88 -21.33 8.82
C TRP A 264 -32.37 -22.34 7.77
N ASN A 265 -33.17 -23.37 7.44
CA ASN A 265 -32.76 -24.39 6.48
C ASN A 265 -32.64 -23.79 5.09
N ALA A 266 -33.65 -23.02 4.65
CA ALA A 266 -33.61 -22.38 3.35
C ALA A 266 -32.51 -21.32 3.25
N THR A 267 -32.21 -20.61 4.35
CA THR A 267 -31.08 -19.66 4.41
C THR A 267 -29.75 -20.39 4.28
N ARG A 268 -29.54 -21.46 5.05
CA ARG A 268 -28.32 -22.29 4.97
C ARG A 268 -28.12 -22.83 3.56
N ASP A 269 -29.16 -23.44 2.98
CA ASP A 269 -29.06 -24.05 1.65
C ASP A 269 -28.74 -23.00 0.57
N ALA A 270 -29.28 -21.78 0.69
CA ALA A 270 -28.93 -20.66 -0.19
C ALA A 270 -27.46 -20.22 -0.03
N LEU A 271 -26.95 -20.18 1.19
CA LEU A 271 -25.56 -19.81 1.49
C LEU A 271 -24.57 -20.88 1.03
N GLU A 272 -24.85 -22.16 1.24
CA GLU A 272 -24.03 -23.27 0.74
C GLU A 272 -23.97 -23.29 -0.78
N LYS A 273 -25.11 -23.04 -1.43
CA LYS A 273 -25.15 -22.89 -2.88
C LYS A 273 -24.26 -21.73 -3.33
N ALA A 274 -24.39 -20.55 -2.71
CA ALA A 274 -23.59 -19.38 -3.05
C ALA A 274 -22.08 -19.63 -2.82
N LYS A 275 -21.71 -20.29 -1.72
CA LYS A 275 -20.32 -20.70 -1.43
C LYS A 275 -19.74 -21.56 -2.55
N SER A 276 -20.51 -22.53 -3.06
CA SER A 276 -20.08 -23.38 -4.17
C SER A 276 -19.89 -22.62 -5.50
N GLU A 277 -20.66 -21.55 -5.72
CA GLU A 277 -20.56 -20.70 -6.91
C GLU A 277 -19.37 -19.72 -6.83
N ILE A 278 -19.00 -19.27 -5.62
CA ILE A 278 -17.81 -18.43 -5.38
C ILE A 278 -16.54 -19.15 -5.80
N ASN A 279 -16.39 -20.42 -5.45
CA ASN A 279 -15.18 -21.20 -5.74
C ASN A 279 -14.84 -21.30 -7.25
N ASN A 280 -15.81 -21.00 -8.12
CA ASN A 280 -15.62 -21.02 -9.57
C ASN A 280 -15.32 -19.65 -10.18
N ASN A 281 -15.36 -18.56 -9.39
CA ASN A 281 -15.22 -17.18 -9.86
C ASN A 281 -14.16 -16.42 -9.04
N ASN A 282 -13.71 -15.26 -9.56
CA ASN A 282 -12.87 -14.37 -8.76
C ASN A 282 -13.71 -13.78 -7.62
N ARG A 283 -13.34 -14.11 -6.36
CA ARG A 283 -14.00 -13.66 -5.12
C ARG A 283 -14.32 -12.16 -5.13
N ASN A 284 -13.44 -11.36 -5.72
CA ASN A 284 -13.50 -9.91 -5.70
C ASN A 284 -14.26 -9.27 -6.87
N ASP A 285 -14.83 -10.07 -7.78
CA ASP A 285 -15.51 -9.54 -8.96
C ASP A 285 -16.66 -8.60 -8.62
N TRP A 286 -17.34 -8.84 -7.51
CA TRP A 286 -18.50 -8.05 -7.09
C TRP A 286 -18.16 -6.61 -6.73
N LYS A 287 -16.99 -6.38 -6.13
CA LYS A 287 -16.50 -5.02 -5.85
C LYS A 287 -15.87 -4.40 -7.08
N GLU A 288 -15.06 -5.18 -7.82
CA GLU A 288 -14.32 -4.68 -8.98
C GLU A 288 -15.21 -4.24 -10.15
N LYS A 289 -16.39 -4.85 -10.30
CA LYS A 289 -17.41 -4.42 -11.28
C LYS A 289 -17.97 -3.03 -10.99
N THR A 290 -17.92 -2.59 -9.74
CA THR A 290 -18.41 -1.27 -9.32
C THR A 290 -17.32 -0.20 -9.28
N PHE A 291 -16.05 -0.61 -9.39
CA PHE A 291 -14.93 0.34 -9.37
C PHE A 291 -14.94 1.22 -10.61
N THR A 292 -14.81 2.52 -10.38
CA THR A 292 -14.35 3.44 -11.42
C THR A 292 -12.96 3.04 -11.90
N TYR A 293 -12.59 3.50 -13.10
CA TYR A 293 -11.25 3.25 -13.64
C TYR A 293 -10.13 3.71 -12.67
N GLY A 294 -10.31 4.88 -12.05
CA GLY A 294 -9.36 5.42 -11.08
C GLY A 294 -9.23 4.57 -9.82
N GLU A 295 -10.33 4.01 -9.30
CA GLU A 295 -10.29 3.09 -8.16
C GLU A 295 -9.57 1.79 -8.50
N ARG A 296 -9.82 1.22 -9.69
CA ARG A 296 -9.14 0.00 -10.15
C ARG A 296 -7.62 0.21 -10.25
N VAL A 297 -7.19 1.28 -10.91
CA VAL A 297 -5.77 1.64 -11.02
C VAL A 297 -5.16 1.93 -9.65
N GLY A 298 -5.87 2.67 -8.79
CA GLY A 298 -5.43 2.96 -7.43
C GLY A 298 -5.23 1.68 -6.60
N MET A 299 -6.20 0.76 -6.64
CA MET A 299 -6.13 -0.52 -5.94
C MET A 299 -5.00 -1.40 -6.46
N GLU A 300 -4.76 -1.46 -7.77
CA GLU A 300 -3.63 -2.20 -8.35
C GLU A 300 -2.29 -1.62 -7.89
N ILE A 301 -2.14 -0.30 -7.88
CA ILE A 301 -0.94 0.38 -7.38
C ILE A 301 -0.73 0.08 -5.90
N PHE A 302 -1.77 0.22 -5.07
CA PHE A 302 -1.69 -0.07 -3.64
C PHE A 302 -1.38 -1.53 -3.36
N GLN A 303 -1.97 -2.45 -4.11
CA GLN A 303 -1.67 -3.89 -4.00
C GLN A 303 -0.22 -4.17 -4.38
N LYS A 304 0.25 -3.66 -5.53
CA LYS A 304 1.63 -3.85 -5.95
C LYS A 304 2.63 -3.26 -4.95
N ALA A 305 2.36 -2.07 -4.43
CA ALA A 305 3.19 -1.42 -3.41
C ALA A 305 3.20 -2.22 -2.10
N SER A 306 2.03 -2.64 -1.62
CA SER A 306 1.88 -3.44 -0.40
C SER A 306 2.62 -4.77 -0.51
N ASN A 307 2.44 -5.49 -1.61
CA ASN A 307 3.13 -6.75 -1.86
C ASN A 307 4.65 -6.55 -1.92
N SER A 308 5.11 -5.52 -2.64
CA SER A 308 6.54 -5.24 -2.77
C SER A 308 7.16 -4.92 -1.41
N TYR A 309 6.51 -4.07 -0.62
CA TYR A 309 6.96 -3.74 0.73
C TYR A 309 6.91 -4.94 1.67
N PHE A 310 5.85 -5.75 1.60
CA PHE A 310 5.70 -6.97 2.38
C PHE A 310 6.81 -7.98 2.09
N TYR A 311 7.06 -8.29 0.81
CA TYR A 311 8.12 -9.21 0.43
C TYR A 311 9.51 -8.63 0.68
N GLU A 312 9.68 -7.31 0.63
CA GLU A 312 10.88 -6.67 1.12
C GLU A 312 11.04 -6.96 2.61
N LYS A 313 10.01 -6.70 3.43
CA LYS A 313 9.98 -6.85 4.89
C LYS A 313 10.16 -8.30 5.38
N TRP A 314 9.52 -9.26 4.73
CA TRP A 314 9.43 -10.66 5.17
C TRP A 314 10.20 -11.64 4.27
N GLY A 315 10.82 -11.17 3.18
CA GLY A 315 11.44 -12.02 2.16
C GLY A 315 10.40 -12.66 1.21
N THR A 316 10.79 -13.71 0.50
CA THR A 316 9.91 -14.42 -0.48
C THR A 316 8.89 -15.36 0.16
N MET A 317 8.69 -15.28 1.47
CA MET A 317 7.78 -16.18 2.17
C MET A 317 6.33 -15.80 1.84
N ASN A 318 5.53 -16.77 1.41
CA ASN A 318 4.09 -16.56 1.24
C ASN A 318 3.40 -16.45 2.61
N CYS A 319 2.21 -15.83 2.69
CA CYS A 319 1.43 -15.75 3.93
C CYS A 319 1.36 -17.08 4.69
N GLY A 320 1.08 -18.18 3.96
CA GLY A 320 1.01 -19.52 4.54
C GLY A 320 2.35 -20.09 5.02
N GLU A 321 3.46 -19.65 4.41
CA GLU A 321 4.82 -20.10 4.69
C GLU A 321 5.51 -19.29 5.78
N ILE A 322 5.15 -18.02 5.96
CA ILE A 322 5.70 -17.13 7.02
C ILE A 322 5.46 -17.72 8.40
N ASP A 323 4.50 -18.64 8.54
CA ASP A 323 4.03 -19.01 9.85
C ASP A 323 3.63 -20.46 10.07
N GLY A 324 3.77 -21.34 9.08
CA GLY A 324 3.08 -22.63 9.18
C GLY A 324 1.63 -22.38 9.57
N MET A 325 0.98 -21.42 8.88
CA MET A 325 -0.27 -20.69 9.21
C MET A 325 -1.50 -21.59 9.41
N HIS A 326 -1.28 -22.90 9.51
CA HIS A 326 -2.10 -23.78 10.30
C HIS A 326 -2.12 -23.30 11.77
N PRO A 327 -3.29 -23.09 12.37
CA PRO A 327 -3.42 -22.79 13.81
C PRO A 327 -2.87 -23.89 14.74
N PHE A 328 -2.30 -24.97 14.20
CA PHE A 328 -1.73 -26.12 14.91
C PHE A 328 -0.18 -26.18 14.88
N GLY A 329 0.48 -25.30 14.13
CA GLY A 329 1.92 -25.35 13.88
C GLY A 329 2.75 -24.39 14.74
N LEU A 330 2.86 -24.64 16.06
CA LEU A 330 3.85 -23.96 16.90
C LEU A 330 5.26 -24.47 16.60
N THR A 331 5.82 -24.14 15.44
CA THR A 331 7.27 -24.10 15.31
C THR A 331 7.70 -22.64 15.30
N PRO A 332 8.29 -22.13 16.39
CA PRO A 332 8.94 -20.85 16.37
C PRO A 332 10.07 -20.97 15.36
N HIS A 333 9.83 -20.51 14.13
CA HIS A 333 10.92 -20.12 13.28
C HIS A 333 11.73 -19.12 14.09
N GLY A 334 13.05 -19.33 14.13
CA GLY A 334 13.97 -18.61 15.00
C GLY A 334 13.82 -17.09 14.91
N PRO A 335 14.49 -16.33 15.79
CA PRO A 335 14.29 -14.89 15.93
C PRO A 335 14.14 -14.24 14.56
N LEU A 336 13.00 -13.56 14.35
CA LEU A 336 12.71 -12.80 13.14
C LEU A 336 14.00 -12.16 12.69
N LYS A 337 14.50 -12.51 11.51
CA LYS A 337 15.75 -11.94 11.01
C LYS A 337 15.48 -10.45 10.76
N ILE A 338 15.72 -9.64 11.78
CA ILE A 338 15.90 -8.20 11.71
C ILE A 338 17.02 -7.96 10.68
N GLN A 339 16.96 -7.06 9.70
CA GLN A 339 15.87 -6.46 8.95
C GLN A 339 16.37 -6.42 7.47
N PRO A 340 15.48 -6.47 6.47
CA PRO A 340 15.83 -6.48 5.05
C PRO A 340 16.54 -5.23 4.53
N TRP A 341 16.56 -4.12 5.28
CA TRP A 341 17.20 -2.89 4.82
C TRP A 341 18.72 -3.05 4.64
N GLU A 342 19.38 -3.89 5.42
CA GLU A 342 20.82 -4.19 5.23
C GLU A 342 21.04 -5.03 3.98
N ALA A 343 20.17 -6.01 3.73
CA ALA A 343 20.19 -6.82 2.52
C ALA A 343 19.85 -6.00 1.27
N ARG A 344 18.92 -5.04 1.38
CA ARG A 344 18.57 -4.07 0.34
C ARG A 344 19.72 -3.12 0.08
N LYS A 345 20.31 -2.54 1.13
CA LYS A 345 21.47 -1.66 1.00
C LYS A 345 22.62 -2.40 0.30
N LYS A 346 22.86 -3.66 0.68
CA LYS A 346 23.84 -4.52 0.01
C LYS A 346 23.48 -4.77 -1.46
N ARG A 347 22.22 -5.11 -1.79
CA ARG A 347 21.79 -5.32 -3.17
C ARG A 347 21.86 -4.04 -4.01
N GLU A 348 21.50 -2.89 -3.43
CA GLU A 348 21.62 -1.57 -4.07
C GLU A 348 23.10 -1.21 -4.29
N GLU A 349 23.98 -1.52 -3.35
CA GLU A 349 25.43 -1.39 -3.51
C GLU A 349 25.97 -2.32 -4.60
N GLU A 350 25.51 -3.58 -4.67
CA GLU A 350 25.90 -4.55 -5.71
C GLU A 350 25.39 -4.13 -7.10
N GLU A 351 24.14 -3.67 -7.22
CA GLU A 351 23.59 -3.16 -8.48
C GLU A 351 24.27 -1.86 -8.91
N ARG A 352 24.60 -0.96 -7.97
CA ARG A 352 25.36 0.26 -8.26
C ARG A 352 26.76 -0.09 -8.76
N ALA A 353 27.47 -0.99 -8.08
CA ALA A 353 28.78 -1.47 -8.51
C ALA A 353 28.73 -2.13 -9.90
N LYS A 354 27.66 -2.87 -10.21
CA LYS A 354 27.45 -3.45 -11.54
C LYS A 354 27.27 -2.37 -12.61
N ARG A 355 26.45 -1.35 -12.36
CA ARG A 355 26.26 -0.22 -13.29
C ARG A 355 27.52 0.60 -13.49
N GLU A 356 28.26 0.88 -12.41
CA GLU A 356 29.55 1.58 -12.46
C GLU A 356 30.57 0.79 -13.30
N LYS A 357 30.59 -0.54 -13.17
CA LYS A 357 31.43 -1.41 -14.01
C LYS A 357 31.00 -1.39 -15.48
N GLU A 358 29.71 -1.55 -15.77
CA GLU A 358 29.20 -1.49 -17.15
C GLU A 358 29.49 -0.14 -17.82
N GLU A 359 29.41 0.97 -17.07
CA GLU A 359 29.75 2.30 -17.56
C GLU A 359 31.26 2.46 -17.79
N ALA A 360 32.10 1.92 -16.89
CA ALA A 360 33.55 1.91 -17.06
C ALA A 360 33.99 1.08 -18.28
N ASP A 361 33.42 -0.11 -18.46
CA ASP A 361 33.70 -0.97 -19.61
C ASP A 361 33.28 -0.28 -20.92
N LYS A 362 32.14 0.42 -20.93
CA LYS A 362 31.70 1.24 -22.07
C LYS A 362 32.66 2.39 -22.38
N ARG A 363 33.13 3.11 -21.37
CA ARG A 363 34.12 4.19 -21.55
C ARG A 363 35.45 3.66 -22.09
N ALA A 364 35.92 2.53 -21.58
CA ALA A 364 37.13 1.87 -22.07
C ALA A 364 37.00 1.47 -23.54
N ALA A 365 35.85 0.91 -23.95
CA ALA A 365 35.58 0.57 -25.35
C ALA A 365 35.52 1.81 -26.26
N GLU A 366 34.93 2.91 -25.78
CA GLU A 366 34.91 4.19 -26.51
C GLU A 366 36.31 4.80 -26.66
N GLU A 367 37.18 4.69 -25.65
CA GLU A 367 38.57 5.13 -25.71
C GLU A 367 39.41 4.27 -26.67
N GLU A 368 39.24 2.94 -26.65
CA GLU A 368 39.89 2.02 -27.57
C GLU A 368 39.50 2.31 -29.03
N ALA A 369 38.20 2.54 -29.29
CA ALA A 369 37.72 2.91 -30.62
C ALA A 369 38.32 4.23 -31.12
N LYS A 370 38.42 5.25 -30.25
CA LYS A 370 39.08 6.53 -30.58
C LYS A 370 40.57 6.36 -30.84
N ALA A 371 41.25 5.50 -30.08
CA ALA A 371 42.67 5.21 -30.29
C ALA A 371 42.89 4.50 -31.64
N GLU A 372 42.02 3.57 -32.03
CA GLU A 372 42.08 2.90 -33.33
C GLU A 372 41.81 3.87 -34.49
N GLU A 373 40.82 4.77 -34.34
CA GLU A 373 40.55 5.83 -35.31
C GLU A 373 41.72 6.80 -35.47
N ALA A 374 42.32 7.23 -34.35
CA ALA A 374 43.51 8.07 -34.35
C ALA A 374 44.71 7.38 -35.03
N LYS A 375 44.88 6.07 -34.80
CA LYS A 375 45.91 5.28 -35.47
C LYS A 375 45.70 5.21 -36.99
N LYS A 376 44.47 4.94 -37.43
CA LYS A 376 44.11 4.95 -38.87
C LYS A 376 44.34 6.31 -39.51
N ALA A 377 43.96 7.40 -38.81
CA ALA A 377 44.20 8.76 -39.28
C ALA A 377 45.70 9.07 -39.39
N ALA A 378 46.52 8.61 -38.44
CA ALA A 378 47.97 8.77 -38.49
C ALA A 378 48.60 7.98 -39.65
N GLU A 379 48.17 6.72 -39.88
CA GLU A 379 48.61 5.91 -41.02
C GLU A 379 48.23 6.54 -42.37
N GLU A 380 47.02 7.11 -42.48
CA GLU A 380 46.60 7.83 -43.68
C GLU A 380 47.40 9.11 -43.90
N ALA A 381 47.65 9.88 -42.84
CA ALA A 381 48.47 11.08 -42.91
C ALA A 381 49.92 10.77 -43.34
N GLN A 382 50.50 9.69 -42.80
CA GLN A 382 51.82 9.21 -43.22
C GLN A 382 51.82 8.85 -44.70
N ARG A 383 50.82 8.09 -45.18
CA ARG A 383 50.73 7.71 -46.60
C ARG A 383 50.64 8.92 -47.53
N LYS A 384 49.85 9.94 -47.15
CA LYS A 384 49.76 11.20 -47.92
C LYS A 384 51.09 11.93 -47.96
N ALA A 385 51.80 12.02 -46.84
CA ALA A 385 53.13 12.63 -46.78
C ALA A 385 54.15 11.89 -47.66
N GLU A 386 54.12 10.55 -47.67
CA GLU A 386 54.98 9.73 -48.54
C GLU A 386 54.67 9.94 -50.04
N GLU A 387 53.38 10.07 -50.40
CA GLU A 387 52.93 10.36 -51.76
C GLU A 387 53.36 11.75 -52.23
N GLU A 388 53.13 12.78 -51.40
CA GLU A 388 53.58 14.16 -51.66
C GLU A 388 55.10 14.25 -51.81
N ALA A 389 55.87 13.54 -50.97
CA ALA A 389 57.32 13.47 -51.07
C ALA A 389 57.77 12.81 -52.38
N ARG A 390 57.06 11.75 -52.81
CA ARG A 390 57.35 11.06 -54.08
C ARG A 390 57.04 11.93 -55.29
N GLU A 391 55.96 12.70 -55.26
CA GLU A 391 55.64 13.66 -56.33
C GLU A 391 56.67 14.81 -56.38
N ALA A 392 57.07 15.34 -55.22
CA ALA A 392 58.07 16.40 -55.12
C ALA A 392 59.46 15.97 -55.60
N ALA A 393 59.82 14.69 -55.46
CA ALA A 393 61.10 14.15 -55.94
C ALA A 393 61.22 14.15 -57.48
N GLY A 394 60.11 14.20 -58.22
CA GLY A 394 60.09 14.19 -59.69
C GLY A 394 60.70 12.91 -60.31
N PRO A 395 60.60 12.72 -61.64
CA PRO A 395 61.27 11.63 -62.34
C PRO A 395 62.76 11.93 -62.47
N VAL A 396 63.51 11.82 -61.37
CA VAL A 396 64.97 11.89 -61.38
C VAL A 396 65.53 10.51 -61.71
N ALA A 397 66.48 10.47 -62.63
CA ALA A 397 67.14 9.26 -63.12
C ALA A 397 67.62 8.38 -61.96
N ALA A 398 67.02 7.20 -61.84
CA ALA A 398 67.11 6.31 -60.69
C ALA A 398 68.44 5.52 -60.58
N GLU A 399 69.47 5.85 -61.38
CA GLU A 399 70.71 5.06 -61.41
C GLU A 399 71.83 5.60 -60.50
N ASP A 400 71.89 6.90 -60.17
CA ASP A 400 73.02 7.44 -59.38
C ASP A 400 72.76 7.49 -57.85
N GLN A 401 71.50 7.40 -57.38
CA GLN A 401 71.19 7.47 -55.94
C GLN A 401 71.15 6.10 -55.23
N GLN A 402 71.16 4.99 -55.99
CA GLN A 402 71.00 3.65 -55.41
C GLN A 402 72.26 3.19 -54.66
N ASP A 403 73.44 3.64 -55.11
CA ASP A 403 74.74 3.34 -54.46
C ASP A 403 74.92 4.14 -53.16
N GLU A 404 74.48 5.40 -53.12
CA GLU A 404 74.56 6.24 -51.92
C GLU A 404 73.59 5.76 -50.82
N LEU A 405 72.39 5.32 -51.20
CA LEU A 405 71.40 4.72 -50.29
C LEU A 405 71.83 3.32 -49.79
N GLN A 406 72.58 2.54 -50.58
CA GLN A 406 73.15 1.28 -50.10
C GLN A 406 74.25 1.51 -49.06
N GLY A 407 75.08 2.54 -49.24
CA GLY A 407 76.08 2.96 -48.25
C GLY A 407 75.46 3.37 -46.92
N ALA A 408 74.46 4.26 -46.95
CA ALA A 408 73.75 4.72 -45.75
C ALA A 408 73.00 3.58 -45.03
N ARG A 409 72.46 2.60 -45.76
CA ARG A 409 71.81 1.41 -45.16
C ARG A 409 72.80 0.47 -44.48
N GLN A 410 74.01 0.32 -45.03
CA GLN A 410 75.07 -0.45 -44.37
C GLN A 410 75.55 0.24 -43.10
N GLU A 411 75.71 1.57 -43.13
CA GLU A 411 76.11 2.35 -41.96
C GLU A 411 75.04 2.31 -40.84
N PHE A 412 73.76 2.42 -41.19
CA PHE A 412 72.67 2.26 -40.21
C PHE A 412 72.55 0.84 -39.65
N ALA A 413 72.83 -0.19 -40.45
CA ALA A 413 72.84 -1.57 -39.99
C ALA A 413 73.99 -1.82 -39.00
N GLU A 414 75.17 -1.25 -39.23
CA GLU A 414 76.31 -1.28 -38.30
C GLU A 414 76.00 -0.55 -36.99
N ILE A 415 75.39 0.65 -37.04
CA ILE A 415 74.97 1.39 -35.83
C ILE A 415 73.95 0.59 -35.01
N ARG A 416 72.97 -0.05 -35.66
CA ARG A 416 71.96 -0.85 -34.97
C ARG A 416 72.54 -2.11 -34.33
N LYS A 417 73.57 -2.71 -34.95
CA LYS A 417 74.30 -3.86 -34.42
C LYS A 417 75.15 -3.47 -33.21
N ALA A 418 75.77 -2.29 -33.24
CA ALA A 418 76.50 -1.74 -32.08
C ALA A 418 75.54 -1.45 -30.90
N ALA A 419 74.38 -0.83 -31.16
CA ALA A 419 73.39 -0.52 -30.12
C ALA A 419 72.74 -1.75 -29.46
N THR A 420 72.77 -2.92 -30.13
CA THR A 420 72.24 -4.18 -29.56
C THR A 420 73.29 -5.01 -28.83
N GLN A 421 74.59 -4.75 -29.02
CA GLN A 421 75.66 -5.44 -28.30
C GLN A 421 75.97 -4.84 -26.91
N ASP A 422 75.58 -3.59 -26.66
CA ASP A 422 75.83 -2.89 -25.37
C ASP A 422 74.64 -2.95 -24.38
N GLY A 423 73.65 -3.82 -24.62
CA GLY A 423 72.34 -3.80 -23.98
C GLY A 423 72.07 -4.79 -22.82
N GLU A 424 73.09 -5.41 -22.22
CA GLU A 424 72.94 -6.21 -20.98
C GLU A 424 73.51 -5.50 -19.73
N GLY A 425 73.41 -4.17 -19.68
CA GLY A 425 73.78 -3.36 -18.52
C GLY A 425 72.60 -2.54 -17.99
N GLU A 426 72.10 -2.87 -16.81
CA GLU A 426 71.17 -2.05 -16.05
C GLU A 426 71.69 -0.61 -15.88
N GLY A 427 70.88 0.39 -16.25
CA GLY A 427 70.95 1.71 -15.63
C GLY A 427 71.03 2.91 -16.56
N ALA A 428 70.05 3.81 -16.37
CA ALA A 428 70.05 5.23 -16.70
C ALA A 428 70.02 5.63 -18.19
N GLY A 429 68.82 6.04 -18.63
CA GLY A 429 68.58 6.66 -19.92
C GLY A 429 69.43 7.92 -20.14
N LYS A 430 70.12 7.96 -21.28
CA LYS A 430 70.76 9.15 -21.82
C LYS A 430 70.15 9.41 -23.20
N VAL A 431 69.39 10.50 -23.30
CA VAL A 431 68.81 10.98 -24.55
C VAL A 431 69.95 11.49 -25.43
N ILE A 432 70.16 10.86 -26.58
CA ILE A 432 71.06 11.36 -27.63
C ILE A 432 70.20 12.21 -28.56
N VAL A 433 70.47 13.52 -28.60
CA VAL A 433 69.98 14.42 -29.63
C VAL A 433 71.02 14.40 -30.75
N LEU A 434 70.60 14.00 -31.95
CA LEU A 434 71.39 14.18 -33.17
C LEU A 434 70.87 15.43 -33.93
N PRO A 435 71.74 16.14 -34.65
CA PRO A 435 71.41 17.39 -35.35
C PRO A 435 70.38 17.24 -36.48
#